data_AF-A0A7W0EUJ0-F1
#
_entry.id   AF-A0A7W0EUJ0-F1
#
_cell.length_a   1.000
_cell.length_b   1.000
_cell.length_c   1.000
_cell.angle_alpha   90.00
_cell.angle_beta   90.00
_cell.angle_gamma   90.00
#
_symmetry.space_group_name_H-M   'P 1'
#
loop_
_entity.id
_entity.type
_entity.pdbx_description
1 polymer ?
#
loop_
_entity_poly.entity_id
_entity_poly.type
_entity_poly.pdbx_seq_one_letter_code
_entity_poly.pdbx_strand_id
1 'polypeptide(L)'
;KKDVAAAHFFSAGFSETKTEEGRRLEKLLVEKAEKANFHLIGPNCMGLFNPAVGIKQADTQYDGVSGPVGFISQSGSISISFSFEAHLQGVDINKSVSYGNGIILDSADFLDYFAQDSEIKTIAMYIEGVKNGERFFASLKAAAAKKPVIIWKGGRTEEGSRAIASHTGSLASSQAIWETVVRQCGAMNARNMEELVDTTKALLFLPDVKGNRMVIAGGPGGQSVISTDIFAEAGLNVPVFTNESYTELASFFNTVGGSYQNPIDSAGPTRQDMKRVLDIVVQDANIDNIFYMVSSRPGSGFMAGHVSNTLDMLDAIRKSSPKPLITAVFLQTPDAQREVREVMFKLQNLGIPAFPSVQRAATALKNSLDYYEGVRRRRAQQRPLT
;
A
#
# COMPACT_ATOMS: atom_id res chain seq x y z
N LYS A 1 6.23 40.02 18.18
CA LYS A 1 6.50 38.84 17.32
C LYS A 1 7.43 37.92 18.11
N LYS A 2 7.14 36.63 18.19
CA LYS A 2 8.13 35.62 18.59
C LYS A 2 8.69 35.02 17.30
N ASP A 3 9.94 34.55 17.31
CA ASP A 3 10.60 33.94 16.14
C ASP A 3 10.12 32.50 15.93
N VAL A 4 8.84 32.37 15.56
CA VAL A 4 8.20 31.08 15.25
C VAL A 4 8.21 30.91 13.73
N ALA A 5 8.68 29.77 13.23
CA ALA A 5 8.78 29.50 11.80
C ALA A 5 7.44 29.08 11.16
N ALA A 6 6.63 28.32 11.91
CA ALA A 6 5.31 27.84 11.50
C ALA A 6 4.44 27.51 12.72
N ALA A 7 3.12 27.39 12.54
CA ALA A 7 2.23 26.85 13.57
C ALA A 7 1.29 25.78 13.01
N HIS A 8 0.93 24.82 13.86
CA HIS A 8 -0.25 23.99 13.65
C HIS A 8 -1.45 24.69 14.27
N PHE A 9 -2.47 24.96 13.46
CA PHE A 9 -3.70 25.54 13.95
C PHE A 9 -4.73 24.42 14.14
N PHE A 10 -4.73 23.82 15.33
CA PHE A 10 -5.58 22.67 15.64
C PHE A 10 -7.06 23.04 15.67
N SER A 11 -7.38 24.25 16.11
CA SER A 11 -8.74 24.70 16.37
C SER A 11 -9.64 24.58 15.13
N ALA A 12 -10.82 24.01 15.33
CA ALA A 12 -11.95 24.09 14.42
C ALA A 12 -12.78 25.37 14.69
N GLY A 13 -13.91 25.52 14.00
CA GLY A 13 -14.79 26.69 14.03
C GLY A 13 -14.69 27.62 12.81
N PHE A 14 -14.09 27.16 11.71
CA PHE A 14 -13.80 27.97 10.51
C PHE A 14 -14.76 27.64 9.35
N SER A 15 -14.29 27.66 8.10
CA SER A 15 -15.13 27.49 6.92
C SER A 15 -15.85 26.14 6.87
N GLU A 16 -15.35 25.12 7.55
CA GLU A 16 -15.97 23.80 7.68
C GLU A 16 -17.34 23.85 8.37
N THR A 17 -17.59 24.88 9.20
CA THR A 17 -18.89 25.08 9.84
C THR A 17 -19.97 25.56 8.88
N LYS A 18 -19.58 26.07 7.70
CA LYS A 18 -20.44 26.71 6.70
C LYS A 18 -21.20 27.95 7.17
N THR A 19 -20.91 28.44 8.36
CA THR A 19 -21.49 29.69 8.88
C THR A 19 -20.77 30.89 8.28
N GLU A 20 -21.44 32.03 8.23
CA GLU A 20 -20.80 33.29 7.79
C GLU A 20 -19.63 33.67 8.71
N GLU A 21 -19.80 33.47 10.02
CA GLU A 21 -18.75 33.73 11.00
C GLU A 21 -17.53 32.84 10.78
N GLY A 22 -17.71 31.54 10.54
CA GLY A 22 -16.59 30.63 10.27
C GLY A 22 -15.80 31.02 9.01
N ARG A 23 -16.49 31.43 7.93
CA ARG A 23 -15.83 31.96 6.72
C ARG A 23 -15.09 33.26 6.99
N ARG A 24 -15.69 34.17 7.76
CA ARG A 24 -15.09 35.46 8.15
C ARG A 24 -13.83 35.25 8.98
N LEU A 25 -13.87 34.33 9.95
CA LEU A 25 -12.73 33.97 10.79
C LEU A 25 -11.60 33.34 9.96
N GLU A 26 -11.92 32.47 9.01
CA GLU A 26 -10.90 31.84 8.15
C GLU A 26 -10.22 32.88 7.25
N LYS A 27 -11.01 33.77 6.64
CA LYS A 27 -10.48 34.87 5.84
C LYS A 27 -9.54 35.76 6.64
N LEU A 28 -9.93 36.13 7.87
CA LEU A 28 -9.09 36.92 8.77
C LEU A 28 -7.79 36.18 9.14
N LEU A 29 -7.85 34.86 9.30
CA LEU A 29 -6.67 34.04 9.58
C LEU A 29 -5.70 34.01 8.39
N VAL A 30 -6.20 33.85 7.16
CA VAL A 30 -5.41 33.95 5.92
C VAL A 30 -4.74 35.33 5.83
N GLU A 31 -5.51 36.42 5.92
CA GLU A 31 -5.00 37.78 5.81
C GLU A 31 -3.86 38.06 6.81
N LYS A 32 -4.00 37.56 8.05
CA LYS A 32 -2.98 37.71 9.09
C LYS A 32 -1.73 36.87 8.80
N ALA A 33 -1.90 35.64 8.33
CA ALA A 33 -0.78 34.75 8.02
C ALA A 33 0.03 35.28 6.82
N GLU A 34 -0.65 35.72 5.75
CA GLU A 34 -0.01 36.31 4.57
C GLU A 34 0.72 37.62 4.91
N LYS A 35 0.06 38.55 5.62
CA LYS A 35 0.70 39.80 6.06
C LYS A 35 1.93 39.55 6.94
N ALA A 36 1.95 38.45 7.67
CA ALA A 36 3.07 38.06 8.52
C ALA A 36 4.15 37.25 7.78
N ASN A 37 3.89 36.81 6.54
CA ASN A 37 4.65 35.77 5.82
C ASN A 37 4.86 34.52 6.69
N PHE A 38 3.78 33.99 7.24
CA PHE A 38 3.80 32.95 8.26
C PHE A 38 3.21 31.64 7.74
N HIS A 39 3.97 30.56 7.84
CA HIS A 39 3.50 29.23 7.44
C HIS A 39 2.53 28.66 8.47
N LEU A 40 1.41 28.13 7.97
CA LEU A 40 0.33 27.60 8.80
C LEU A 40 -0.13 26.24 8.26
N ILE A 41 -0.21 25.24 9.13
CA ILE A 41 -0.88 23.97 8.87
C ILE A 41 -2.26 24.02 9.52
N GLY A 42 -3.33 23.70 8.76
CA GLY A 42 -4.71 23.81 9.23
C GLY A 42 -5.48 24.97 8.59
N PRO A 43 -6.49 25.54 9.30
CA PRO A 43 -6.99 25.14 10.61
C PRO A 43 -7.71 23.79 10.61
N ASN A 44 -8.32 23.39 11.73
CA ASN A 44 -9.10 22.15 11.87
C ASN A 44 -8.29 20.90 11.46
N CYS A 45 -7.14 20.73 12.10
CA CYS A 45 -6.18 19.69 11.71
C CYS A 45 -5.55 19.06 12.95
N MET A 46 -4.87 17.92 12.78
CA MET A 46 -4.05 17.33 13.85
C MET A 46 -2.56 17.68 13.71
N GLY A 47 -2.17 18.40 12.65
CA GLY A 47 -0.79 18.84 12.43
C GLY A 47 0.14 17.71 12.00
N LEU A 48 1.40 17.74 12.45
CA LEU A 48 2.43 16.80 12.05
C LEU A 48 2.46 15.54 12.93
N PHE A 49 2.80 14.42 12.32
CA PHE A 49 3.31 13.22 12.99
C PHE A 49 4.73 12.98 12.49
N ASN A 50 5.70 12.86 13.39
CA ASN A 50 7.06 12.49 13.05
C ASN A 50 7.62 11.61 14.17
N PRO A 51 7.54 10.27 14.03
CA PRO A 51 7.93 9.37 15.10
C PRO A 51 9.43 9.40 15.39
N ALA A 52 10.28 9.80 14.44
CA ALA A 52 11.73 9.89 14.64
C ALA A 52 12.13 10.95 15.68
N VAL A 53 11.32 12.00 15.83
CA VAL A 53 11.56 13.11 16.78
C VAL A 53 10.45 13.24 17.83
N GLY A 54 9.57 12.25 17.93
CA GLY A 54 8.51 12.19 18.95
C GLY A 54 7.35 13.18 18.77
N ILE A 55 7.17 13.75 17.58
CA ILE A 55 6.02 14.62 17.31
C ILE A 55 4.79 13.76 17.01
N LYS A 56 3.70 13.96 17.75
CA LYS A 56 2.45 13.19 17.65
C LYS A 56 1.25 14.07 17.34
N GLN A 57 0.31 13.51 16.59
CA GLN A 57 -1.03 14.07 16.34
C GLN A 57 -2.02 13.64 17.43
N ALA A 58 -1.78 12.47 18.05
CA ALA A 58 -2.50 11.97 19.21
C ALA A 58 -1.54 11.23 20.15
N ASP A 59 -1.78 11.33 21.46
CA ASP A 59 -0.91 10.74 22.49
C ASP A 59 -0.69 9.23 22.35
N THR A 60 -1.66 8.53 21.74
CA THR A 60 -1.63 7.09 21.51
C THR A 60 -0.76 6.67 20.33
N GLN A 61 -0.29 7.59 19.48
CA GLN A 61 0.61 7.25 18.37
C GLN A 61 1.98 6.82 18.87
N TYR A 62 2.61 5.90 18.13
CA TYR A 62 3.96 5.41 18.41
C TYR A 62 5.02 6.48 18.12
N ASP A 63 6.20 6.32 18.71
CA ASP A 63 7.42 7.09 18.41
C ASP A 63 8.64 6.16 18.43
N GLY A 64 9.81 6.68 18.06
CA GLY A 64 11.07 5.93 18.05
C GLY A 64 11.27 4.98 16.86
N VAL A 65 10.19 4.60 16.16
CA VAL A 65 10.24 3.80 14.92
C VAL A 65 9.81 4.67 13.74
N SER A 66 10.68 4.83 12.74
CA SER A 66 10.42 5.62 11.54
C SER A 66 10.73 4.81 10.29
N GLY A 67 9.83 4.86 9.31
CA GLY A 67 9.96 4.13 8.05
C GLY A 67 10.09 5.04 6.84
N PRO A 68 9.87 4.49 5.63
CA PRO A 68 10.06 5.22 4.38
C PRO A 68 8.77 5.86 3.82
N VAL A 69 7.67 5.90 4.57
CA VAL A 69 6.37 6.37 4.04
C VAL A 69 6.07 7.80 4.46
N GLY A 70 5.78 8.66 3.48
CA GLY A 70 5.17 9.97 3.73
C GLY A 70 3.65 9.84 3.66
N PHE A 71 2.91 10.37 4.65
CA PHE A 71 1.44 10.39 4.60
C PHE A 71 0.85 11.81 4.64
N ILE A 72 0.00 12.14 3.67
CA ILE A 72 -0.65 13.46 3.59
C ILE A 72 -2.16 13.26 3.71
N SER A 73 -2.80 13.85 4.71
CA SER A 73 -4.23 13.65 4.96
C SER A 73 -4.97 14.95 5.18
N GLN A 74 -6.07 15.14 4.47
CA GLN A 74 -7.02 16.22 4.75
C GLN A 74 -7.76 15.99 6.08
N SER A 75 -7.96 14.72 6.47
CA SER A 75 -8.66 14.35 7.70
C SER A 75 -7.69 14.00 8.83
N GLY A 76 -7.93 14.57 10.01
CA GLY A 76 -7.19 14.27 11.24
C GLY A 76 -7.34 12.82 11.69
N SER A 77 -8.57 12.32 11.75
CA SER A 77 -8.84 10.94 12.17
C SER A 77 -8.24 9.91 11.22
N ILE A 78 -8.30 10.16 9.89
CA ILE A 78 -7.67 9.27 8.91
C ILE A 78 -6.14 9.31 9.02
N SER A 79 -5.54 10.47 9.33
CA SER A 79 -4.10 10.58 9.63
C SER A 79 -3.66 9.68 10.77
N ILE A 80 -4.39 9.74 11.88
CA ILE A 80 -4.11 8.94 13.07
C ILE A 80 -4.37 7.45 12.78
N SER A 81 -5.52 7.10 12.19
CA SER A 81 -5.86 5.70 11.87
C SER A 81 -4.89 5.08 10.87
N PHE A 82 -4.45 5.81 9.84
CA PHE A 82 -3.46 5.30 8.89
C PHE A 82 -2.14 4.98 9.61
N SER A 83 -1.72 5.81 10.58
CA SER A 83 -0.50 5.51 11.35
C SER A 83 -0.58 4.17 12.08
N PHE A 84 -1.70 3.85 12.71
CA PHE A 84 -1.90 2.58 13.39
C PHE A 84 -2.00 1.41 12.43
N GLU A 85 -2.85 1.51 11.42
CA GLU A 85 -3.08 0.41 10.47
C GLU A 85 -1.82 0.11 9.65
N ALA A 86 -1.08 1.12 9.21
CA ALA A 86 0.17 0.95 8.48
C ALA A 86 1.23 0.28 9.37
N HIS A 87 1.42 0.75 10.60
CA HIS A 87 2.39 0.18 11.54
C HIS A 87 2.08 -1.28 11.88
N LEU A 88 0.81 -1.62 12.12
CA LEU A 88 0.36 -3.01 12.34
C LEU A 88 0.61 -3.92 11.14
N GLN A 89 0.82 -3.34 9.96
CA GLN A 89 1.13 -4.02 8.72
C GLN A 89 2.61 -3.91 8.34
N GLY A 90 3.49 -3.48 9.25
CA GLY A 90 4.94 -3.33 9.01
C GLY A 90 5.29 -2.22 8.02
N VAL A 91 4.40 -1.23 7.88
CA VAL A 91 4.57 -0.05 7.03
C VAL A 91 4.71 1.17 7.93
N ASP A 92 5.96 1.51 8.27
CA ASP A 92 6.25 2.61 9.18
C ASP A 92 6.28 3.96 8.47
N ILE A 93 5.72 4.97 9.14
CA ILE A 93 5.68 6.33 8.63
C ILE A 93 7.01 7.04 8.91
N ASN A 94 7.53 7.72 7.90
CA ASN A 94 8.62 8.68 8.06
C ASN A 94 8.10 9.94 8.76
N LYS A 95 7.14 10.60 8.11
CA LYS A 95 6.38 11.73 8.64
C LYS A 95 4.99 11.78 7.99
N SER A 96 4.00 12.26 8.72
CA SER A 96 2.69 12.58 8.18
C SER A 96 2.24 13.99 8.52
N VAL A 97 1.29 14.48 7.74
CA VAL A 97 0.62 15.76 7.97
C VAL A 97 -0.88 15.58 7.85
N SER A 98 -1.59 15.97 8.91
CA SER A 98 -3.00 16.32 8.86
C SER A 98 -3.07 17.82 8.62
N TYR A 99 -3.57 18.25 7.46
CA TYR A 99 -3.57 19.66 7.07
C TYR A 99 -4.94 20.33 7.15
N GLY A 100 -6.01 19.57 7.43
CA GLY A 100 -7.35 20.10 7.69
C GLY A 100 -7.86 20.95 6.54
N ASN A 101 -8.26 22.19 6.84
CA ASN A 101 -8.80 23.11 5.84
C ASN A 101 -7.74 23.54 4.81
N GLY A 102 -6.44 23.48 5.09
CA GLY A 102 -5.36 23.82 4.16
C GLY A 102 -5.49 25.23 3.58
N ILE A 103 -5.35 26.26 4.42
CA ILE A 103 -5.58 27.67 4.00
C ILE A 103 -4.31 28.42 3.60
N ILE A 104 -3.14 27.97 4.04
CA ILE A 104 -1.82 28.52 3.67
C ILE A 104 -0.98 27.42 3.05
N LEU A 105 -0.67 26.37 3.82
CA LEU A 105 -0.07 25.14 3.31
C LEU A 105 -1.17 24.12 3.00
N ASP A 106 -1.16 23.58 1.79
CA ASP A 106 -2.12 22.57 1.32
C ASP A 106 -1.36 21.33 0.78
N SER A 107 -2.10 20.29 0.42
CA SER A 107 -1.65 19.03 -0.16
C SER A 107 -0.57 19.15 -1.24
N ALA A 108 -0.61 20.19 -2.08
CA ALA A 108 0.38 20.42 -3.13
C ALA A 108 1.78 20.77 -2.55
N ASP A 109 1.83 21.56 -1.47
CA ASP A 109 3.09 21.97 -0.84
C ASP A 109 3.74 20.77 -0.15
N PHE A 110 2.94 19.94 0.52
CA PHE A 110 3.43 18.71 1.16
C PHE A 110 3.85 17.66 0.13
N LEU A 111 3.16 17.56 -1.00
CA LEU A 111 3.58 16.73 -2.13
C LEU A 111 4.96 17.15 -2.63
N ASP A 112 5.17 18.45 -2.86
CA ASP A 112 6.45 18.98 -3.32
C ASP A 112 7.56 18.71 -2.31
N TYR A 113 7.31 18.94 -1.02
CA TYR A 113 8.25 18.65 0.05
C TYR A 113 8.59 17.16 0.13
N PHE A 114 7.59 16.27 0.20
CA PHE A 114 7.81 14.82 0.28
C PHE A 114 8.45 14.27 -0.99
N ALA A 115 8.24 14.90 -2.15
CA ALA A 115 8.90 14.50 -3.39
C ALA A 115 10.42 14.72 -3.37
N GLN A 116 10.92 15.72 -2.63
CA GLN A 116 12.36 16.00 -2.49
C GLN A 116 13.03 15.22 -1.36
N ASP A 117 12.26 14.76 -0.38
CA ASP A 117 12.79 14.03 0.76
C ASP A 117 13.32 12.64 0.35
N SER A 118 14.61 12.40 0.53
CA SER A 118 15.24 11.13 0.16
C SER A 118 14.89 9.96 1.07
N GLU A 119 14.43 10.23 2.30
CA GLU A 119 14.01 9.20 3.26
C GLU A 119 12.61 8.67 2.93
N ILE A 120 11.77 9.50 2.31
CA ILE A 120 10.45 9.09 1.83
C ILE A 120 10.58 8.36 0.49
N LYS A 121 10.29 7.05 0.48
CA LYS A 121 10.28 6.21 -0.73
C LYS A 121 8.91 6.09 -1.37
N THR A 122 7.82 6.21 -0.60
CA THR A 122 6.43 6.15 -1.10
C THR A 122 5.59 7.21 -0.42
N ILE A 123 4.72 7.88 -1.18
CA ILE A 123 3.75 8.85 -0.64
C ILE A 123 2.35 8.22 -0.68
N ALA A 124 1.70 8.14 0.47
CA ALA A 124 0.28 7.80 0.57
C ALA A 124 -0.52 9.07 0.91
N MET A 125 -1.74 9.18 0.42
CA MET A 125 -2.57 10.37 0.64
C MET A 125 -4.04 10.03 0.87
N TYR A 126 -4.70 10.81 1.73
CA TYR A 126 -6.15 10.89 1.80
C TYR A 126 -6.63 12.31 1.49
N ILE A 127 -7.46 12.43 0.46
CA ILE A 127 -7.95 13.72 -0.05
C ILE A 127 -9.48 13.67 -0.17
N GLU A 128 -10.17 14.71 0.27
CA GLU A 128 -11.62 14.86 0.12
C GLU A 128 -11.96 15.82 -1.01
N GLY A 129 -11.15 16.86 -1.19
CA GLY A 129 -11.27 17.82 -2.28
C GLY A 129 -9.98 18.61 -2.46
N VAL A 130 -9.83 19.23 -3.62
CA VAL A 130 -8.67 20.08 -3.95
C VAL A 130 -9.17 21.49 -4.24
N LYS A 131 -8.57 22.50 -3.61
CA LYS A 131 -8.94 23.91 -3.84
C LYS A 131 -8.37 24.43 -5.16
N ASN A 132 -7.07 24.23 -5.36
CA ASN A 132 -6.36 24.58 -6.58
C ASN A 132 -5.97 23.29 -7.34
N GLY A 133 -6.86 22.83 -8.22
CA GLY A 133 -6.66 21.60 -8.98
C GLY A 133 -5.42 21.63 -9.89
N GLU A 134 -5.18 22.75 -10.58
CA GLU A 134 -4.02 22.91 -11.47
C GLU A 134 -2.70 22.72 -10.70
N ARG A 135 -2.56 23.43 -9.56
CA ARG A 135 -1.39 23.33 -8.68
C ARG A 135 -1.24 21.92 -8.11
N PHE A 136 -2.33 21.31 -7.63
CA PHE A 136 -2.32 19.97 -7.08
C PHE A 136 -1.86 18.93 -8.12
N PHE A 137 -2.44 18.94 -9.32
CA PHE A 137 -2.08 17.97 -10.35
C PHE A 137 -0.66 18.19 -10.91
N ALA A 138 -0.19 19.43 -10.96
CA ALA A 138 1.22 19.73 -11.29
C ALA A 138 2.18 19.10 -10.25
N SER A 139 1.92 19.32 -8.97
CA SER A 139 2.69 18.72 -7.86
C SER A 139 2.60 17.20 -7.86
N LEU A 140 1.40 16.64 -8.05
CA LEU A 140 1.18 15.20 -8.09
C LEU A 140 1.98 14.55 -9.22
N LYS A 141 1.94 15.13 -10.42
CA LYS A 141 2.71 14.62 -11.57
C LYS A 141 4.21 14.71 -11.33
N ALA A 142 4.69 15.80 -10.72
CA ALA A 142 6.11 15.95 -10.37
C ALA A 142 6.56 14.94 -9.31
N ALA A 143 5.76 14.72 -8.27
CA ALA A 143 6.02 13.74 -7.22
C ALA A 143 6.00 12.30 -7.78
N ALA A 144 4.96 11.95 -8.54
CA ALA A 144 4.78 10.62 -9.14
C ALA A 144 5.84 10.27 -10.21
N ALA A 145 6.51 11.28 -10.78
CA ALA A 145 7.67 11.07 -11.65
C ALA A 145 8.92 10.61 -10.88
N LYS A 146 9.01 10.91 -9.57
CA LYS A 146 10.16 10.58 -8.72
C LYS A 146 9.94 9.33 -7.88
N LYS A 147 8.73 9.16 -7.34
CA LYS A 147 8.40 8.09 -6.39
C LYS A 147 6.92 7.70 -6.48
N PRO A 148 6.53 6.48 -6.08
CA PRO A 148 5.12 6.09 -6.09
C PRO A 148 4.27 7.01 -5.21
N VAL A 149 3.11 7.41 -5.73
CA VAL A 149 2.08 8.17 -5.00
C VAL A 149 0.76 7.41 -5.09
N ILE A 150 0.13 7.15 -3.94
CA ILE A 150 -1.16 6.43 -3.84
C ILE A 150 -2.16 7.35 -3.16
N ILE A 151 -3.32 7.56 -3.79
CA ILE A 151 -4.34 8.47 -3.28
C ILE A 151 -5.62 7.70 -2.97
N TRP A 152 -6.08 7.81 -1.73
CA TRP A 152 -7.43 7.46 -1.32
C TRP A 152 -8.31 8.72 -1.36
N LYS A 153 -9.22 8.77 -2.34
CA LYS A 153 -10.18 9.87 -2.50
C LYS A 153 -11.43 9.60 -1.66
N GLY A 154 -11.75 10.47 -0.72
CA GLY A 154 -13.05 10.51 -0.07
C GLY A 154 -14.15 10.99 -1.03
N GLY A 155 -15.40 10.62 -0.80
CA GLY A 155 -16.54 11.18 -1.56
C GLY A 155 -16.63 10.73 -3.01
N ARG A 156 -16.37 9.44 -3.23
CA ARG A 156 -16.37 8.80 -4.56
C ARG A 156 -17.80 8.63 -5.10
N THR A 157 -18.76 8.38 -4.23
CA THR A 157 -20.18 8.27 -4.59
C THR A 157 -20.90 9.59 -4.39
N GLU A 158 -22.12 9.70 -4.92
CA GLU A 158 -22.97 10.85 -4.68
C GLU A 158 -23.23 11.07 -3.18
N GLU A 159 -23.55 9.99 -2.45
CA GLU A 159 -23.76 9.99 -0.99
C GLU A 159 -22.51 10.49 -0.26
N GLY A 160 -21.34 9.95 -0.60
CA GLY A 160 -20.08 10.35 0.02
C GLY A 160 -19.72 11.78 -0.31
N SER A 161 -19.98 12.22 -1.54
CA SER A 161 -19.74 13.61 -1.95
C SER A 161 -20.69 14.56 -1.24
N ARG A 162 -21.95 14.20 -0.99
CA ARG A 162 -22.87 15.00 -0.16
C ARG A 162 -22.38 15.08 1.29
N ALA A 163 -21.90 13.98 1.86
CA ALA A 163 -21.33 13.94 3.20
C ALA A 163 -20.07 14.83 3.33
N ILE A 164 -19.15 14.78 2.36
CA ILE A 164 -18.00 15.67 2.33
C ILE A 164 -18.40 17.11 2.07
N ALA A 165 -19.36 17.37 1.18
CA ALA A 165 -19.87 18.71 0.98
C ALA A 165 -20.41 19.29 2.29
N SER A 166 -21.05 18.50 3.17
CA SER A 166 -21.41 18.91 4.54
C SER A 166 -20.25 19.21 5.48
N HIS A 167 -19.06 18.64 5.25
CA HIS A 167 -17.91 18.75 6.14
C HIS A 167 -16.78 19.68 5.67
N THR A 168 -16.52 19.83 4.37
CA THR A 168 -15.38 20.61 3.85
C THR A 168 -15.74 21.58 2.72
N GLY A 169 -16.99 21.57 2.24
CA GLY A 169 -17.49 22.55 1.27
C GLY A 169 -16.91 22.43 -0.14
N SER A 170 -16.20 21.36 -0.49
CA SER A 170 -15.67 21.14 -1.85
C SER A 170 -16.74 20.68 -2.84
N LEU A 171 -16.67 21.15 -4.09
CA LEU A 171 -17.53 20.71 -5.19
C LEU A 171 -17.31 19.23 -5.55
N ALA A 172 -18.39 18.55 -5.90
CA ALA A 172 -18.36 17.17 -6.39
C ALA A 172 -17.65 17.08 -7.74
N SER A 173 -16.52 16.38 -7.80
CA SER A 173 -15.86 16.01 -9.06
C SER A 173 -16.30 14.60 -9.48
N SER A 174 -16.56 14.37 -10.77
CA SER A 174 -16.81 13.02 -11.28
C SER A 174 -15.67 12.07 -10.91
N GLN A 175 -16.00 10.95 -10.27
CA GLN A 175 -15.04 9.94 -9.84
C GLN A 175 -14.22 9.39 -11.02
N ALA A 176 -14.86 9.17 -12.17
CA ALA A 176 -14.19 8.67 -13.37
C ALA A 176 -13.15 9.68 -13.91
N ILE A 177 -13.45 10.98 -13.83
CA ILE A 177 -12.51 12.04 -14.20
C ILE A 177 -11.33 12.04 -13.23
N TRP A 178 -11.61 12.02 -11.91
CA TRP A 178 -10.56 11.97 -10.88
C TRP A 178 -9.61 10.78 -11.10
N GLU A 179 -10.15 9.57 -11.25
CA GLU A 179 -9.35 8.35 -11.43
C GLU A 179 -8.48 8.43 -12.69
N THR A 180 -9.05 8.95 -13.78
CA THR A 180 -8.33 9.13 -15.04
C THR A 180 -7.19 10.13 -14.90
N VAL A 181 -7.43 11.30 -14.32
CA VAL A 181 -6.41 12.34 -14.15
C VAL A 181 -5.30 11.88 -13.20
N VAL A 182 -5.63 11.20 -12.10
CA VAL A 182 -4.64 10.63 -11.17
C VAL A 182 -3.74 9.62 -11.89
N ARG A 183 -4.31 8.72 -12.70
CA ARG A 183 -3.52 7.77 -13.51
C ARG A 183 -2.65 8.46 -14.55
N GLN A 184 -3.14 9.53 -15.20
CA GLN A 184 -2.36 10.33 -16.13
C GLN A 184 -1.18 11.06 -15.46
N CYS A 185 -1.33 11.47 -14.20
CA CYS A 185 -0.23 12.00 -13.40
C CYS A 185 0.80 10.92 -13.01
N GLY A 186 0.46 9.64 -13.16
CA GLY A 186 1.33 8.52 -12.81
C GLY A 186 1.15 8.01 -11.38
N ALA A 187 0.13 8.50 -10.67
CA ALA A 187 -0.24 8.07 -9.33
C ALA A 187 -1.31 6.95 -9.38
N MET A 188 -1.49 6.25 -8.26
CA MET A 188 -2.48 5.18 -8.10
C MET A 188 -3.68 5.66 -7.28
N ASN A 189 -4.84 5.05 -7.51
CA ASN A 189 -6.02 5.26 -6.69
C ASN A 189 -6.21 4.06 -5.75
N ALA A 190 -6.47 4.32 -4.47
CA ALA A 190 -6.95 3.33 -3.52
C ALA A 190 -8.42 3.61 -3.17
N ARG A 191 -9.19 2.56 -2.89
CA ARG A 191 -10.64 2.67 -2.61
C ARG A 191 -10.94 2.80 -1.13
N ASN A 192 -10.05 2.30 -0.28
CA ASN A 192 -10.19 2.30 1.17
C ASN A 192 -8.82 2.26 1.86
N MET A 193 -8.82 2.33 3.19
CA MET A 193 -7.62 2.28 4.04
C MET A 193 -6.79 1.02 3.81
N GLU A 194 -7.44 -0.16 3.71
CA GLU A 194 -6.74 -1.43 3.55
C GLU A 194 -5.97 -1.48 2.24
N GLU A 195 -6.61 -1.10 1.12
CA GLU A 195 -5.97 -1.06 -0.19
C GLU A 195 -4.83 -0.03 -0.23
N LEU A 196 -4.99 1.11 0.45
CA LEU A 196 -3.93 2.13 0.55
C LEU A 196 -2.69 1.57 1.26
N VAL A 197 -2.88 0.93 2.43
CA VAL A 197 -1.79 0.31 3.21
C VAL A 197 -1.16 -0.85 2.44
N ASP A 198 -1.97 -1.71 1.84
CA ASP A 198 -1.51 -2.89 1.11
C ASP A 198 -0.74 -2.55 -0.15
N THR A 199 -1.22 -1.58 -0.92
CA THR A 199 -0.51 -1.09 -2.10
C THR A 199 0.81 -0.43 -1.70
N THR A 200 0.81 0.33 -0.59
CA THR A 200 2.04 0.92 -0.03
C THR A 200 3.03 -0.18 0.35
N LYS A 201 2.58 -1.20 1.08
CA LYS A 201 3.38 -2.37 1.45
C LYS A 201 3.98 -3.05 0.21
N ALA A 202 3.15 -3.40 -0.77
CA ALA A 202 3.63 -4.10 -1.96
C ALA A 202 4.72 -3.31 -2.70
N LEU A 203 4.59 -1.99 -2.84
CA LEU A 203 5.60 -1.16 -3.50
C LEU A 203 6.89 -0.98 -2.71
N LEU A 204 6.86 -1.14 -1.39
CA LEU A 204 8.05 -1.09 -0.54
C LEU A 204 8.85 -2.40 -0.58
N PHE A 205 8.14 -3.54 -0.60
CA PHE A 205 8.76 -4.84 -0.43
C PHE A 205 8.96 -5.61 -1.74
N LEU A 206 8.12 -5.41 -2.76
CA LEU A 206 8.27 -6.10 -4.04
C LEU A 206 9.30 -5.39 -4.94
N PRO A 207 10.10 -6.16 -5.70
CA PRO A 207 10.83 -5.60 -6.83
C PRO A 207 9.85 -5.19 -7.96
N ASP A 208 10.39 -4.64 -9.05
CA ASP A 208 9.64 -4.30 -10.25
C ASP A 208 8.77 -5.47 -10.73
N VAL A 209 7.45 -5.31 -10.67
CA VAL A 209 6.48 -6.29 -11.17
C VAL A 209 6.38 -6.14 -12.70
N LYS A 210 6.80 -7.18 -13.43
CA LYS A 210 7.02 -7.11 -14.88
C LYS A 210 5.89 -7.69 -15.73
N GLY A 211 5.17 -8.67 -15.19
CA GLY A 211 4.09 -9.35 -15.90
C GLY A 211 3.02 -9.84 -14.96
N ASN A 212 1.94 -10.37 -15.52
CA ASN A 212 0.76 -10.78 -14.80
C ASN A 212 0.70 -12.29 -14.54
N ARG A 213 1.68 -13.06 -15.01
CA ARG A 213 1.69 -14.53 -14.90
C ARG A 213 2.26 -14.95 -13.56
N MET A 214 1.62 -15.87 -12.87
CA MET A 214 2.02 -16.23 -11.52
C MET A 214 1.83 -17.70 -11.20
N VAL A 215 2.62 -18.16 -10.24
CA VAL A 215 2.45 -19.47 -9.60
C VAL A 215 1.79 -19.30 -8.24
N ILE A 216 0.89 -20.22 -7.90
CA ILE A 216 0.29 -20.34 -6.57
C ILE A 216 0.85 -21.61 -5.92
N ALA A 217 1.35 -21.48 -4.69
CA ALA A 217 1.92 -22.60 -3.94
C ALA A 217 1.61 -22.51 -2.42
N GLY A 218 1.86 -23.62 -1.70
CA GLY A 218 1.77 -23.67 -0.23
C GLY A 218 0.38 -23.92 0.34
N GLY A 219 -0.64 -24.03 -0.53
CA GLY A 219 -2.03 -24.24 -0.13
C GLY A 219 -2.55 -25.66 -0.36
N PRO A 220 -3.52 -26.13 0.46
CA PRO A 220 -4.31 -27.31 0.11
C PRO A 220 -5.23 -27.03 -1.08
N GLY A 221 -5.54 -28.08 -1.85
CA GLY A 221 -6.26 -27.96 -3.13
C GLY A 221 -7.48 -27.04 -3.14
N GLY A 222 -8.35 -27.13 -2.14
CA GLY A 222 -9.54 -26.26 -2.07
C GLY A 222 -9.22 -24.76 -1.97
N GLN A 223 -8.21 -24.38 -1.18
CA GLN A 223 -7.75 -23.00 -1.09
C GLN A 223 -7.03 -22.55 -2.36
N SER A 224 -6.32 -23.47 -3.01
CA SER A 224 -5.65 -23.21 -4.29
C SER A 224 -6.63 -22.90 -5.42
N VAL A 225 -7.79 -23.55 -5.47
CA VAL A 225 -8.87 -23.22 -6.42
C VAL A 225 -9.39 -21.80 -6.18
N ILE A 226 -9.80 -21.49 -4.95
CA ILE A 226 -10.32 -20.16 -4.59
C ILE A 226 -9.26 -19.08 -4.86
N SER A 227 -8.00 -19.35 -4.53
CA SER A 227 -6.89 -18.43 -4.80
C SER A 227 -6.73 -18.16 -6.28
N THR A 228 -6.85 -19.19 -7.11
CA THR A 228 -6.76 -19.08 -8.57
C THR A 228 -7.84 -18.15 -9.11
N ASP A 229 -9.09 -18.32 -8.67
CA ASP A 229 -10.20 -17.45 -9.07
C ASP A 229 -9.94 -16.00 -8.65
N ILE A 230 -9.53 -15.76 -7.40
CA ILE A 230 -9.23 -14.41 -6.89
C ILE A 230 -8.14 -13.71 -7.72
N PHE A 231 -7.04 -14.40 -8.03
CA PHE A 231 -5.97 -13.83 -8.83
C PHE A 231 -6.43 -13.59 -10.29
N ALA A 232 -7.20 -14.51 -10.87
CA ALA A 232 -7.77 -14.36 -12.20
C ALA A 232 -8.74 -13.16 -12.29
N GLU A 233 -9.64 -13.02 -11.32
CA GLU A 233 -10.59 -11.90 -11.22
C GLU A 233 -9.88 -10.55 -11.03
N ALA A 234 -8.72 -10.54 -10.36
CA ALA A 234 -7.86 -9.35 -10.27
C ALA A 234 -7.12 -9.02 -11.58
N GLY A 235 -7.22 -9.86 -12.62
CA GLY A 235 -6.55 -9.67 -13.91
C GLY A 235 -5.12 -10.22 -13.96
N LEU A 236 -4.76 -11.12 -13.04
CA LEU A 236 -3.53 -11.90 -13.07
C LEU A 236 -3.80 -13.27 -13.73
N ASN A 237 -2.76 -13.96 -14.18
CA ASN A 237 -2.88 -15.22 -14.93
C ASN A 237 -2.13 -16.32 -14.19
N VAL A 238 -2.73 -17.51 -14.09
CA VAL A 238 -2.14 -18.71 -13.47
C VAL A 238 -1.86 -19.72 -14.60
N PRO A 239 -0.76 -19.57 -15.37
CA PRO A 239 -0.53 -20.39 -16.56
C PRO A 239 0.01 -21.76 -16.19
N VAL A 240 -0.06 -22.68 -17.15
CA VAL A 240 0.68 -23.94 -17.07
C VAL A 240 2.19 -23.70 -17.14
N PHE A 241 2.95 -24.56 -16.45
CA PHE A 241 4.41 -24.55 -16.54
C PHE A 241 4.90 -25.03 -17.91
N THR A 242 6.19 -24.81 -18.16
CA THR A 242 6.92 -25.37 -19.29
C THR A 242 7.03 -26.90 -19.18
N ASN A 243 7.23 -27.58 -20.32
CA ASN A 243 7.40 -29.03 -20.33
C ASN A 243 8.67 -29.46 -19.57
N GLU A 244 9.71 -28.63 -19.62
CA GLU A 244 10.96 -28.80 -18.89
C GLU A 244 10.72 -28.80 -17.38
N SER A 245 10.02 -27.78 -16.86
CA SER A 245 9.65 -27.73 -15.44
C SER A 245 8.74 -28.88 -15.02
N TYR A 246 7.77 -29.27 -15.86
CA TYR A 246 6.94 -30.45 -15.56
C TYR A 246 7.74 -31.75 -15.51
N THR A 247 8.68 -31.94 -16.44
CA THR A 247 9.57 -33.11 -16.46
C THR A 247 10.40 -33.19 -15.18
N GLU A 248 10.96 -32.05 -14.75
CA GLU A 248 11.77 -32.00 -13.53
C GLU A 248 10.92 -32.24 -12.27
N LEU A 249 9.74 -31.62 -12.17
CA LEU A 249 8.80 -31.83 -11.06
C LEU A 249 8.35 -33.28 -10.96
N ALA A 250 8.00 -33.90 -12.09
CA ALA A 250 7.57 -35.29 -12.15
C ALA A 250 8.64 -36.30 -11.68
N SER A 251 9.94 -35.92 -11.72
CA SER A 251 11.03 -36.80 -11.30
C SER A 251 11.05 -37.12 -9.80
N PHE A 252 10.37 -36.32 -8.97
CA PHE A 252 10.39 -36.50 -7.51
C PHE A 252 9.05 -36.24 -6.82
N PHE A 253 8.13 -35.48 -7.42
CA PHE A 253 6.91 -35.07 -6.76
C PHE A 253 5.92 -36.23 -6.62
N ASN A 254 5.43 -36.46 -5.40
CA ASN A 254 4.40 -37.48 -5.16
C ASN A 254 3.00 -36.89 -5.38
N THR A 255 2.26 -37.44 -6.34
CA THR A 255 0.92 -36.98 -6.74
C THR A 255 -0.22 -37.57 -5.90
N VAL A 256 0.06 -38.50 -4.98
CA VAL A 256 -0.95 -39.05 -4.07
C VAL A 256 -1.42 -37.92 -3.15
N GLY A 257 -2.64 -37.42 -3.37
CA GLY A 257 -3.24 -36.34 -2.57
C GLY A 257 -2.60 -34.96 -2.78
N GLY A 258 -1.87 -34.75 -3.88
CA GLY A 258 -1.26 -33.47 -4.22
C GLY A 258 -1.07 -33.29 -5.72
N SER A 259 -0.65 -32.11 -6.14
CA SER A 259 -0.46 -31.76 -7.56
C SER A 259 0.73 -30.81 -7.72
N TYR A 260 1.58 -31.09 -8.69
CA TYR A 260 2.65 -30.16 -9.11
C TYR A 260 2.22 -29.28 -10.30
N GLN A 261 0.93 -29.31 -10.68
CA GLN A 261 0.37 -28.34 -11.63
C GLN A 261 0.32 -26.94 -11.01
N ASN A 262 0.00 -25.93 -11.80
CA ASN A 262 -0.28 -24.59 -11.28
C ASN A 262 -1.80 -24.45 -11.12
N PRO A 263 -2.35 -24.34 -9.91
CA PRO A 263 -1.69 -24.15 -8.61
C PRO A 263 -1.08 -25.43 -7.98
N ILE A 264 0.03 -25.26 -7.26
CA ILE A 264 0.78 -26.36 -6.62
C ILE A 264 0.09 -26.74 -5.30
N ASP A 265 -0.37 -27.98 -5.22
CA ASP A 265 -0.99 -28.58 -4.03
C ASP A 265 -0.01 -29.53 -3.34
N SER A 266 0.48 -29.10 -2.18
CA SER A 266 1.40 -29.85 -1.33
C SER A 266 0.73 -30.43 -0.08
N ALA A 267 -0.60 -30.53 -0.04
CA ALA A 267 -1.35 -31.01 1.13
C ALA A 267 -1.42 -32.54 1.26
N GLY A 268 -0.86 -33.28 0.28
CA GLY A 268 -0.79 -34.74 0.30
C GLY A 268 -0.10 -35.32 1.55
N PRO A 269 -0.33 -36.61 1.86
CA PRO A 269 0.21 -37.28 3.05
C PRO A 269 1.74 -37.30 3.10
N THR A 270 2.40 -37.20 1.95
CA THR A 270 3.85 -37.15 1.81
C THR A 270 4.36 -35.72 1.79
N ARG A 271 5.39 -35.45 2.59
CA ARG A 271 6.06 -34.14 2.61
C ARG A 271 6.82 -33.95 1.30
N GLN A 272 6.43 -32.92 0.56
CA GLN A 272 7.15 -32.51 -0.65
C GLN A 272 8.32 -31.59 -0.28
N ASP A 273 9.40 -31.66 -1.06
CA ASP A 273 10.48 -30.69 -0.98
C ASP A 273 10.06 -29.38 -1.66
N MET A 274 9.31 -28.55 -0.92
CA MET A 274 8.80 -27.29 -1.44
C MET A 274 9.89 -26.30 -1.85
N LYS A 275 11.09 -26.41 -1.27
CA LYS A 275 12.22 -25.58 -1.69
C LYS A 275 12.62 -25.95 -3.11
N ARG A 276 12.82 -27.25 -3.38
CA ARG A 276 13.14 -27.75 -4.73
C ARG A 276 12.04 -27.41 -5.74
N VAL A 277 10.77 -27.52 -5.36
CA VAL A 277 9.64 -27.12 -6.22
C VAL A 277 9.72 -25.63 -6.57
N LEU A 278 9.93 -24.76 -5.57
CA LEU A 278 10.04 -23.32 -5.78
C LEU A 278 11.28 -22.95 -6.61
N ASP A 279 12.41 -23.62 -6.42
CA ASP A 279 13.64 -23.44 -7.22
C ASP A 279 13.41 -23.77 -8.71
N ILE A 280 12.51 -24.69 -9.04
CA ILE A 280 12.15 -25.00 -10.43
C ILE A 280 11.22 -23.93 -11.00
N VAL A 281 10.09 -23.65 -10.34
CA VAL A 281 9.07 -22.73 -10.89
C VAL A 281 9.53 -21.29 -10.94
N VAL A 282 10.51 -20.91 -10.10
CA VAL A 282 11.11 -19.59 -10.17
C VAL A 282 11.99 -19.41 -11.41
N GLN A 283 12.48 -20.48 -12.02
CA GLN A 283 13.20 -20.44 -13.31
C GLN A 283 12.26 -20.60 -14.51
N ASP A 284 11.02 -21.04 -14.31
CA ASP A 284 10.06 -21.25 -15.39
C ASP A 284 9.74 -19.95 -16.15
N ALA A 285 9.86 -19.99 -17.49
CA ALA A 285 9.69 -18.82 -18.35
C ALA A 285 8.24 -18.32 -18.45
N ASN A 286 7.26 -19.14 -18.05
CA ASN A 286 5.85 -18.79 -17.99
C ASN A 286 5.47 -18.04 -16.71
N ILE A 287 6.36 -17.95 -15.72
CA ILE A 287 6.05 -17.37 -14.40
C ILE A 287 6.76 -16.03 -14.23
N ASP A 288 6.00 -14.98 -13.89
CA ASP A 288 6.55 -13.66 -13.56
C ASP A 288 6.57 -13.40 -12.04
N ASN A 289 5.60 -13.97 -11.30
CA ASN A 289 5.40 -13.73 -9.87
C ASN A 289 5.12 -15.02 -9.09
N ILE A 290 5.43 -15.03 -7.81
CA ILE A 290 5.21 -16.17 -6.91
C ILE A 290 4.24 -15.73 -5.82
N PHE A 291 3.12 -16.43 -5.68
CA PHE A 291 2.29 -16.37 -4.49
C PHE A 291 2.47 -17.63 -3.65
N TYR A 292 2.81 -17.46 -2.37
CA TYR A 292 2.92 -18.56 -1.42
C TYR A 292 1.94 -18.38 -0.26
N MET A 293 1.07 -19.35 -0.08
CA MET A 293 0.16 -19.38 1.06
C MET A 293 0.87 -19.97 2.29
N VAL A 294 0.96 -19.18 3.35
CA VAL A 294 1.55 -19.60 4.62
C VAL A 294 0.43 -20.08 5.53
N SER A 295 0.40 -21.37 5.87
CA SER A 295 -0.63 -21.95 6.71
C SER A 295 -0.06 -22.90 7.77
N SER A 296 -0.78 -23.07 8.88
CA SER A 296 -0.57 -24.17 9.83
C SER A 296 -1.42 -25.37 9.40
N ARG A 297 -0.86 -26.57 9.35
CA ARG A 297 -1.64 -27.78 8.99
C ARG A 297 -2.74 -28.02 10.06
N PRO A 298 -3.98 -28.38 9.68
CA PRO A 298 -5.00 -28.78 10.64
C PRO A 298 -4.51 -29.98 11.46
N GLY A 299 -4.59 -29.89 12.79
CA GLY A 299 -4.16 -30.95 13.73
C GLY A 299 -2.68 -30.96 14.11
N SER A 300 -1.80 -30.21 13.43
CA SER A 300 -0.38 -30.10 13.82
C SER A 300 -0.08 -28.83 14.63
N GLY A 301 -1.02 -27.88 14.70
CA GLY A 301 -0.74 -26.52 15.16
C GLY A 301 0.47 -25.91 14.44
N PHE A 302 0.98 -24.79 14.93
CA PHE A 302 2.37 -24.45 14.69
C PHE A 302 3.24 -25.23 15.66
N MET A 303 3.79 -26.37 15.25
CA MET A 303 5.09 -26.72 15.82
C MET A 303 6.05 -25.62 15.37
N ALA A 304 6.66 -24.90 16.31
CA ALA A 304 7.52 -23.74 16.05
C ALA A 304 8.55 -23.95 14.90
N GLY A 305 8.99 -25.20 14.68
CA GLY A 305 9.89 -25.57 13.58
C GLY A 305 9.29 -25.48 12.16
N HIS A 306 7.98 -25.62 11.97
CA HIS A 306 7.37 -25.55 10.62
C HIS A 306 7.32 -24.14 10.05
N VAL A 307 7.04 -23.14 10.89
CA VAL A 307 7.08 -21.73 10.49
C VAL A 307 8.50 -21.33 10.13
N SER A 308 9.47 -21.62 11.00
CA SER A 308 10.88 -21.27 10.75
C SER A 308 11.35 -21.82 9.41
N ASN A 309 11.13 -23.11 9.14
CA ASN A 309 11.52 -23.72 7.87
C ASN A 309 10.84 -23.06 6.64
N THR A 310 9.59 -22.63 6.78
CA THR A 310 8.87 -21.93 5.71
C THR A 310 9.45 -20.54 5.49
N LEU A 311 9.75 -19.80 6.57
CA LEU A 311 10.38 -18.48 6.50
C LEU A 311 11.76 -18.56 5.84
N ASP A 312 12.60 -19.51 6.27
CA ASP A 312 13.95 -19.71 5.73
C ASP A 312 13.91 -20.09 4.24
N MET A 313 12.98 -20.95 3.85
CA MET A 313 12.75 -21.31 2.45
C MET A 313 12.33 -20.10 1.62
N LEU A 314 11.37 -19.31 2.09
CA LEU A 314 10.86 -18.15 1.36
C LEU A 314 11.92 -17.03 1.24
N ASP A 315 12.73 -16.81 2.27
CA ASP A 315 13.87 -15.87 2.19
C ASP A 315 14.94 -16.36 1.21
N ALA A 316 15.22 -17.67 1.18
CA ALA A 316 16.14 -18.25 0.20
C ALA A 316 15.63 -18.03 -1.24
N ILE A 317 14.33 -18.25 -1.50
CA ILE A 317 13.72 -18.02 -2.83
C ILE A 317 13.73 -16.54 -3.20
N ARG A 318 13.41 -15.64 -2.27
CA ARG A 318 13.47 -14.19 -2.50
C ARG A 318 14.90 -13.74 -2.86
N LYS A 319 15.92 -14.30 -2.20
CA LYS A 319 17.32 -13.97 -2.45
C LYS A 319 17.86 -14.57 -3.76
N SER A 320 17.35 -15.74 -4.17
CA SER A 320 17.82 -16.44 -5.38
C SER A 320 17.17 -15.94 -6.67
N SER A 321 16.11 -15.13 -6.60
CA SER A 321 15.34 -14.72 -7.77
C SER A 321 14.92 -13.25 -7.77
N PRO A 322 14.92 -12.59 -8.94
CA PRO A 322 14.37 -11.25 -9.10
C PRO A 322 12.82 -11.24 -9.23
N LYS A 323 12.16 -12.41 -9.29
CA LYS A 323 10.70 -12.49 -9.45
C LYS A 323 10.00 -12.08 -8.14
N PRO A 324 8.98 -11.20 -8.19
CA PRO A 324 8.22 -10.81 -7.00
C PRO A 324 7.65 -12.02 -6.26
N LEU A 325 7.91 -12.10 -4.95
CA LEU A 325 7.35 -13.09 -4.03
C LEU A 325 6.36 -12.38 -3.09
N ILE A 326 5.11 -12.82 -3.09
CA ILE A 326 4.04 -12.29 -2.25
C ILE A 326 3.38 -13.42 -1.45
N THR A 327 2.95 -13.13 -0.22
CA THR A 327 2.41 -14.16 0.67
C THR A 327 1.09 -13.74 1.29
N ALA A 328 0.24 -14.72 1.61
CA ALA A 328 -0.87 -14.51 2.52
C ALA A 328 -0.82 -15.54 3.64
N VAL A 329 -1.09 -15.10 4.87
CA VAL A 329 -1.00 -15.94 6.07
C VAL A 329 -2.40 -16.36 6.50
N PHE A 330 -2.68 -17.65 6.41
CA PHE A 330 -3.97 -18.25 6.75
C PHE A 330 -3.84 -19.10 8.00
N LEU A 331 -4.41 -18.64 9.10
CA LEU A 331 -4.51 -19.40 10.34
C LEU A 331 -5.96 -19.40 10.81
N GLN A 332 -6.51 -20.61 10.95
CA GLN A 332 -7.95 -20.81 11.12
C GLN A 332 -8.40 -20.93 12.57
N THR A 333 -7.48 -20.95 13.54
CA THR A 333 -7.88 -20.99 14.96
C THR A 333 -7.95 -19.57 15.54
N PRO A 334 -8.93 -19.27 16.41
CA PRO A 334 -9.01 -17.98 17.11
C PRO A 334 -7.72 -17.64 17.87
N ASP A 335 -7.08 -18.63 18.48
CA ASP A 335 -5.83 -18.44 19.24
C ASP A 335 -4.64 -18.07 18.34
N ALA A 336 -4.64 -18.50 17.08
CA ALA A 336 -3.56 -18.25 16.14
C ALA A 336 -3.58 -16.85 15.53
N GLN A 337 -4.59 -16.02 15.80
CA GLN A 337 -4.65 -14.64 15.29
C GLN A 337 -3.47 -13.77 15.73
N ARG A 338 -2.95 -13.97 16.95
CA ARG A 338 -1.70 -13.32 17.40
C ARG A 338 -0.50 -13.84 16.60
N GLU A 339 -0.45 -15.14 16.36
CA GLU A 339 0.61 -15.78 15.59
C GLU A 339 0.60 -15.36 14.11
N VAL A 340 -0.57 -15.09 13.51
CA VAL A 340 -0.68 -14.52 12.14
C VAL A 340 0.17 -13.27 12.05
N ARG A 341 -0.01 -12.35 13.01
CA ARG A 341 0.68 -11.05 13.02
C ARG A 341 2.18 -11.21 13.19
N GLU A 342 2.61 -12.08 14.10
CA GLU A 342 4.03 -12.36 14.29
C GLU A 342 4.68 -12.96 13.04
N VAL A 343 3.99 -13.88 12.36
CA VAL A 343 4.47 -14.48 11.11
C VAL A 343 4.55 -13.44 9.98
N MET A 344 3.52 -12.60 9.84
CA MET A 344 3.53 -11.51 8.86
C MET A 344 4.69 -10.54 9.13
N PHE A 345 4.94 -10.18 10.39
CA PHE A 345 6.05 -9.29 10.76
C PHE A 345 7.42 -9.93 10.49
N LYS A 346 7.59 -11.23 10.76
CA LYS A 346 8.80 -11.97 10.41
C LYS A 346 9.04 -12.00 8.90
N LEU A 347 8.00 -12.24 8.09
CA LEU A 347 8.09 -12.17 6.63
C LEU A 347 8.50 -10.77 6.15
N GLN A 348 7.92 -9.72 6.73
CA GLN A 348 8.23 -8.33 6.40
C GLN A 348 9.68 -7.98 6.73
N ASN A 349 10.21 -8.44 7.87
CA ASN A 349 11.63 -8.29 8.22
C ASN A 349 12.58 -9.01 7.25
N LEU A 350 12.09 -10.06 6.58
CA LEU A 350 12.82 -10.74 5.50
C LEU A 350 12.67 -10.04 4.15
N GLY A 351 11.91 -8.95 4.07
CA GLY A 351 11.63 -8.24 2.83
C GLY A 351 10.51 -8.87 1.99
N ILE A 352 9.66 -9.70 2.59
CA ILE A 352 8.56 -10.42 1.92
C ILE A 352 7.22 -9.82 2.37
N PRO A 353 6.42 -9.24 1.48
CA PRO A 353 5.13 -8.70 1.87
C PRO A 353 4.15 -9.83 2.17
N ALA A 354 3.53 -9.72 3.34
CA ALA A 354 2.53 -10.66 3.84
C ALA A 354 1.18 -9.95 4.06
N PHE A 355 0.12 -10.64 3.67
CA PHE A 355 -1.25 -10.14 3.70
C PHE A 355 -2.16 -11.07 4.51
N PRO A 356 -3.23 -10.52 5.13
CA PRO A 356 -4.16 -11.33 5.91
C PRO A 356 -5.16 -12.12 5.04
N SER A 357 -5.20 -11.90 3.72
CA SER A 357 -6.04 -12.65 2.78
C SER A 357 -5.45 -12.69 1.37
N VAL A 358 -5.91 -13.65 0.56
CA VAL A 358 -5.51 -13.75 -0.85
C VAL A 358 -6.03 -12.57 -1.66
N GLN A 359 -7.24 -12.09 -1.39
CA GLN A 359 -7.84 -10.94 -2.08
C GLN A 359 -6.99 -9.67 -1.92
N ARG A 360 -6.48 -9.45 -0.69
CA ARG A 360 -5.59 -8.33 -0.39
C ARG A 360 -4.24 -8.47 -1.11
N ALA A 361 -3.66 -9.67 -1.10
CA ALA A 361 -2.44 -9.95 -1.87
C ALA A 361 -2.62 -9.74 -3.38
N ALA A 362 -3.71 -10.25 -3.96
CA ALA A 362 -4.03 -10.13 -5.38
C ALA A 362 -4.21 -8.67 -5.80
N THR A 363 -4.97 -7.90 -5.04
CA THR A 363 -5.18 -6.47 -5.29
C THR A 363 -3.87 -5.69 -5.22
N ALA A 364 -3.04 -5.96 -4.19
CA ALA A 364 -1.76 -5.28 -4.01
C ALA A 364 -0.75 -5.60 -5.13
N LEU A 365 -0.69 -6.87 -5.57
CA LEU A 365 0.14 -7.29 -6.69
C LEU A 365 -0.34 -6.66 -8.00
N LYS A 366 -1.66 -6.62 -8.24
CA LYS A 366 -2.24 -5.98 -9.42
C LYS A 366 -1.95 -4.48 -9.47
N ASN A 367 -2.12 -3.78 -8.35
CA ASN A 367 -1.80 -2.35 -8.25
C ASN A 367 -0.31 -2.08 -8.51
N SER A 368 0.57 -2.96 -8.01
CA SER A 368 2.01 -2.88 -8.27
C SER A 368 2.35 -3.11 -9.74
N LEU A 369 1.73 -4.11 -10.39
CA LEU A 369 1.86 -4.35 -11.83
C LEU A 369 1.45 -3.11 -12.65
N ASP A 370 0.27 -2.56 -12.38
CA ASP A 370 -0.26 -1.39 -13.09
C ASP A 370 0.64 -0.16 -12.94
N TYR A 371 1.18 0.03 -11.73
CA TYR A 371 2.16 1.09 -11.47
C TYR A 371 3.41 0.93 -12.34
N TYR A 372 4.05 -0.24 -12.30
CA TYR A 372 5.29 -0.47 -13.02
C TYR A 372 5.09 -0.52 -14.54
N GLU A 373 3.94 -0.97 -15.04
CA GLU A 373 3.56 -0.80 -16.44
C GLU A 373 3.48 0.68 -16.84
N GLY A 374 2.84 1.51 -16.01
CA GLY A 374 2.78 2.95 -16.21
C GLY A 374 4.16 3.59 -16.25
N VAL A 375 5.06 3.20 -15.33
CA VAL A 375 6.46 3.65 -15.32
C VAL A 375 7.17 3.28 -16.61
N ARG A 376 7.04 2.02 -17.07
CA ARG A 376 7.65 1.56 -18.33
C ARG A 376 7.13 2.34 -19.54
N ARG A 377 5.81 2.54 -19.65
CA ARG A 377 5.20 3.30 -20.75
C ARG A 377 5.72 4.74 -20.80
N ARG A 378 5.84 5.43 -19.65
CA ARG A 378 6.38 6.79 -19.57
C ARG A 378 7.86 6.85 -19.97
N ARG A 379 8.68 5.91 -19.50
CA ARG A 379 10.10 5.82 -19.88
C ARG A 379 10.27 5.56 -21.38
N ALA A 380 9.41 4.77 -21.99
CA ALA A 380 9.44 4.52 -23.43
C ALA A 380 9.10 5.77 -24.25
N GLN A 381 8.13 6.58 -23.80
CA GLN A 381 7.74 7.84 -24.46
C GLN A 381 8.79 8.96 -24.35
N GLN A 382 9.69 8.89 -23.37
CA GLN A 382 10.75 9.87 -23.15
C GLN A 382 12.06 9.57 -23.90
N ARG A 383 12.19 8.39 -24.54
CA ARG A 383 13.35 8.09 -25.37
C ARG A 383 13.25 8.88 -26.69
N PRO A 384 14.27 9.65 -27.07
CA PRO A 384 14.31 10.26 -28.39
C PRO A 384 14.18 9.17 -29.46
N LEU A 385 13.40 9.42 -30.51
CA LEU A 385 13.47 8.63 -31.73
C LEU A 385 14.88 8.83 -32.30
N THR A 386 15.76 7.87 -32.04
CA THR A 386 17.11 7.80 -32.62
C THR A 386 17.05 7.46 -34.09
#